data_AF-A0A1F6TR23-F1
#
_entry.id   AF-A0A1F6TR23-F1
#
_cell.length_a   1.000
_cell.length_b   1.000
_cell.length_c   1.000
_cell.angle_alpha   90.00
_cell.angle_beta   90.00
_cell.angle_gamma   90.00
#
_symmetry.space_group_name_H-M   'P 1'
#
loop_
_entity.id
_entity.type
_entity.pdbx_description
1 polymer ?
#
loop_
_entity_poly.entity_id
_entity_poly.type
_entity_poly.pdbx_seq_one_letter_code
_entity_poly.pdbx_strand_id
1 'polypeptide(L)'
;MADAAPAYGLWSLAIVNSLVFIVFAFSFYKPRTRRDWRSFGAFSAFIVALFAEMYGFPLTIYLLSGWLQSRYPGVDWFAHDAGHLLEMLFGWRANPHFGPFHILSFAFLGGGFWLLASAWRVLYAAQRTHTLATTGPYAWIRHPQYAAFVLIMFGFLVQWPTLLTLAMFPVLTYMYV
;
A
#
# COMPACT_ATOMS: atom_id res chain seq x y z
N MET A 1 31.88 -16.04 4.86
CA MET A 1 30.51 -16.28 4.35
C MET A 1 29.69 -15.14 4.91
N ALA A 2 29.22 -14.21 4.06
CA ALA A 2 28.30 -13.19 4.53
C ALA A 2 26.97 -13.92 4.78
N ASP A 3 26.47 -13.93 6.01
CA ASP A 3 25.14 -14.41 6.29
C ASP A 3 24.17 -13.61 5.41
N ALA A 4 23.54 -14.29 4.45
CA ALA A 4 22.52 -13.66 3.63
C ALA A 4 21.43 -13.15 4.58
N ALA A 5 21.10 -11.86 4.48
CA ALA A 5 20.08 -11.26 5.33
C ALA A 5 18.79 -12.09 5.24
N PRO A 6 18.10 -12.35 6.37
CA PRO A 6 16.91 -13.18 6.35
C PRO A 6 15.83 -12.53 5.46
N ALA A 7 15.24 -13.32 4.56
CA ALA A 7 14.22 -12.85 3.62
C ALA A 7 12.92 -12.37 4.31
N TYR A 8 12.63 -12.98 5.46
CA TYR A 8 11.43 -12.79 6.28
C TYR A 8 11.79 -12.84 7.77
N GLY A 9 10.83 -12.54 8.64
CA GLY A 9 11.04 -12.42 10.10
C GLY A 9 11.56 -11.04 10.53
N LEU A 10 11.61 -10.08 9.62
CA LEU A 10 12.06 -8.71 9.83
C LEU A 10 10.95 -7.85 10.46
N TRP A 11 10.43 -8.28 11.61
CA TRP A 11 9.28 -7.64 12.27
C TRP A 11 9.54 -6.17 12.65
N SER A 12 10.78 -5.81 12.97
CA SER A 12 11.15 -4.41 13.19
C SER A 12 10.89 -3.55 11.95
N LEU A 13 11.22 -4.05 10.74
CA LEU A 13 10.91 -3.34 9.49
C LEU A 13 9.40 -3.27 9.26
N ALA A 14 8.67 -4.35 9.52
CA ALA A 14 7.21 -4.35 9.40
C ALA A 14 6.59 -3.27 10.29
N ILE A 15 6.95 -3.25 11.58
CA ILE A 15 6.43 -2.29 12.57
C ILE A 15 6.79 -0.86 12.20
N VAL A 16 8.07 -0.59 11.90
CA VAL A 16 8.54 0.77 11.59
C VAL A 16 7.87 1.30 10.33
N ASN A 17 7.82 0.51 9.25
CA ASN A 17 7.14 0.94 8.03
C ASN A 17 5.65 1.16 8.26
N SER A 18 4.96 0.25 8.95
CA SER A 18 3.55 0.46 9.29
C SER A 18 3.34 1.75 10.06
N LEU A 19 4.14 2.03 11.09
CA LEU A 19 4.03 3.25 11.88
C LEU A 19 4.29 4.50 11.04
N VAL A 20 5.30 4.50 10.18
CA VAL A 20 5.58 5.63 9.28
C VAL A 20 4.36 5.96 8.43
N PHE A 21 3.77 4.97 7.76
CA PHE A 21 2.60 5.20 6.89
C PHE A 21 1.33 5.56 7.67
N ILE A 22 1.09 4.93 8.82
CA ILE A 22 -0.08 5.20 9.67
C ILE A 22 0.01 6.61 10.28
N VAL A 23 1.15 6.98 10.85
CA VAL A 23 1.37 8.33 11.42
C VAL A 23 1.31 9.39 10.34
N PHE A 24 1.92 9.12 9.18
CA PHE A 24 1.81 10.01 8.02
C PHE A 24 0.34 10.22 7.65
N ALA A 25 -0.43 9.16 7.43
CA ALA A 25 -1.85 9.26 7.09
C ALA A 25 -2.67 9.98 8.17
N PHE A 26 -2.38 9.70 9.45
CA PHE A 26 -3.03 10.36 10.59
C PHE A 26 -2.84 11.88 10.55
N SER A 27 -1.65 12.35 10.17
CA SER A 27 -1.32 13.78 10.13
C SER A 27 -2.19 14.58 9.13
N PHE A 28 -2.69 13.93 8.06
CA PHE A 28 -3.59 14.52 7.07
C PHE A 28 -5.06 14.28 7.42
N TYR A 29 -5.43 13.05 7.75
CA TYR A 29 -6.83 12.64 7.87
C TYR A 29 -7.50 13.14 9.17
N LYS A 30 -6.75 13.19 10.28
CA LYS A 30 -7.20 13.69 11.61
C LYS A 30 -8.63 13.26 11.99
N PRO A 31 -8.88 11.96 12.24
CA PRO A 31 -10.22 11.43 12.54
C PRO A 31 -10.90 12.16 13.71
N ARG A 32 -12.16 12.58 13.55
CA ARG A 32 -12.94 13.26 14.62
C ARG A 32 -14.18 12.50 15.03
N THR A 33 -14.80 11.78 14.11
CA THR A 33 -16.03 11.02 14.36
C THR A 33 -15.75 9.53 14.54
N ARG A 34 -16.71 8.78 15.11
CA ARG A 34 -16.63 7.31 15.17
C ARG A 34 -16.48 6.68 13.77
N ARG A 35 -17.11 7.28 12.75
CA ARG A 35 -17.00 6.82 11.37
C ARG A 35 -15.57 7.04 10.83
N ASP A 36 -14.98 8.20 11.10
CA ASP A 36 -13.61 8.50 10.67
C ASP A 36 -12.62 7.52 11.30
N TRP A 37 -12.76 7.24 12.61
CA TRP A 37 -11.93 6.27 13.30
C TRP A 37 -12.08 4.86 12.73
N ARG A 38 -13.29 4.45 12.34
CA ARG A 38 -13.53 3.15 11.70
C ARG A 38 -12.83 3.07 10.34
N SER A 39 -12.94 4.12 9.51
CA SER A 39 -12.24 4.17 8.21
C SER A 39 -10.72 4.19 8.37
N PHE A 40 -10.20 5.00 9.28
CA PHE A 40 -8.77 5.08 9.58
C PHE A 40 -8.21 3.77 10.14
N GLY A 41 -8.97 3.09 11.02
CA GLY A 41 -8.60 1.79 11.54
C GLY A 41 -8.53 0.72 10.45
N ALA A 42 -9.48 0.72 9.51
CA ALA A 42 -9.47 -0.22 8.39
C ALA A 42 -8.28 0.03 7.44
N PHE A 43 -7.93 1.29 7.16
CA PHE A 43 -6.71 1.66 6.45
C PHE A 43 -5.45 1.19 7.20
N SER A 44 -5.40 1.43 8.52
CA SER A 44 -4.25 1.02 9.34
C SER A 44 -4.07 -0.49 9.33
N ALA A 45 -5.16 -1.26 9.40
CA ALA A 45 -5.14 -2.71 9.28
C ALA A 45 -4.62 -3.18 7.92
N PHE A 46 -4.98 -2.49 6.83
CA PHE A 46 -4.44 -2.78 5.49
C PHE A 46 -2.92 -2.59 5.45
N ILE A 47 -2.43 -1.47 5.99
CA ILE A 47 -1.01 -1.16 6.05
C ILE A 47 -0.24 -2.17 6.91
N VAL A 48 -0.79 -2.56 8.06
CA VAL A 48 -0.19 -3.59 8.93
C VAL A 48 -0.17 -4.94 8.21
N ALA A 49 -1.27 -5.35 7.59
CA ALA A 49 -1.35 -6.60 6.84
C ALA A 49 -0.29 -6.67 5.72
N LEU A 50 -0.19 -5.60 4.94
CA LEU A 50 0.79 -5.48 3.86
C LEU A 50 2.23 -5.64 4.37
N PHE A 51 2.65 -4.82 5.33
CA PHE A 51 4.04 -4.83 5.81
C PHE A 51 4.38 -6.06 6.66
N ALA A 52 3.40 -6.64 7.35
CA ALA A 52 3.55 -7.91 8.04
C ALA A 52 3.83 -9.05 7.06
N GLU A 53 3.15 -9.10 5.91
CA GLU A 53 3.44 -10.10 4.89
C GLU A 53 4.69 -9.80 4.08
N MET A 54 5.04 -8.52 3.89
CA MET A 54 6.22 -8.12 3.13
C MET A 54 7.53 -8.40 3.86
N TYR A 55 7.59 -8.15 5.18
CA TYR A 55 8.82 -8.28 5.96
C TYR A 55 8.73 -9.34 7.06
N GLY A 56 7.53 -9.61 7.59
CA GLY A 56 7.29 -10.53 8.69
C GLY A 56 7.12 -11.97 8.22
N PHE A 57 5.88 -12.40 7.97
CA PHE A 57 5.57 -13.77 7.55
C PHE A 57 4.75 -13.77 6.25
N PRO A 58 5.21 -14.44 5.17
CA PRO A 58 4.56 -14.38 3.86
C PRO A 58 3.35 -15.32 3.79
N LEU A 59 2.28 -14.96 4.49
CA LEU A 59 1.07 -15.79 4.62
C LEU A 59 0.48 -16.17 3.25
N THR A 60 0.41 -15.21 2.32
CA THR A 60 -0.08 -15.45 0.96
C THR A 60 0.71 -16.53 0.24
N ILE A 61 2.05 -16.44 0.27
CA ILE A 61 2.91 -17.45 -0.35
C ILE A 61 2.75 -18.79 0.36
N TYR A 62 2.75 -18.79 1.70
CA TYR A 62 2.61 -20.00 2.49
C TYR A 62 1.35 -20.78 2.12
N LEU A 63 0.21 -20.10 2.02
CA LEU A 63 -1.07 -20.72 1.64
C LEU A 63 -1.10 -21.21 0.18
N LEU A 64 -0.45 -20.49 -0.73
CA LEU A 64 -0.42 -20.81 -2.16
C LEU A 64 0.74 -21.74 -2.55
N SER A 65 1.63 -22.08 -1.63
CA SER A 65 2.92 -22.74 -1.88
C SER A 65 2.78 -24.05 -2.66
N GLY A 66 1.80 -24.89 -2.31
CA GLY A 66 1.56 -26.17 -3.01
C GLY A 66 1.24 -25.97 -4.49
N TRP A 67 0.43 -24.97 -4.83
CA TRP A 67 0.12 -24.63 -6.22
C TRP A 67 1.32 -23.97 -6.92
N LEU A 68 1.96 -23.00 -6.27
CA LEU A 68 3.10 -22.26 -6.79
C LEU A 68 4.28 -23.17 -7.13
N GLN A 69 4.67 -24.06 -6.23
CA GLN A 69 5.78 -25.00 -6.43
C GLN A 69 5.44 -26.06 -7.50
N SER A 70 4.19 -26.52 -7.57
CA SER A 70 3.77 -27.47 -8.62
C SER A 70 3.82 -26.85 -10.01
N ARG A 71 3.42 -25.57 -10.15
CA ARG A 71 3.34 -24.89 -11.45
C ARG A 71 4.66 -24.24 -11.88
N TYR A 72 5.48 -23.83 -10.93
CA TYR A 72 6.76 -23.13 -11.11
C TYR A 72 7.85 -23.74 -10.21
N PRO A 73 8.30 -24.99 -10.49
CA PRO A 73 9.21 -25.73 -9.61
C PRO A 73 10.63 -25.15 -9.52
N GLY A 74 11.02 -24.26 -10.43
CA GLY A 74 12.34 -23.62 -10.43
C GLY A 74 12.43 -22.30 -9.66
N VAL A 75 11.34 -21.87 -9.00
CA VAL A 75 11.28 -20.61 -8.25
C VAL A 75 11.35 -20.90 -6.76
N ASP A 76 12.31 -20.26 -6.07
CA ASP A 76 12.32 -20.24 -4.61
C ASP A 76 11.27 -19.26 -4.09
N TRP A 77 10.05 -19.76 -3.88
CA TRP A 77 8.91 -18.95 -3.46
C TRP A 77 9.06 -18.35 -2.06
N PHE A 78 9.96 -18.87 -1.21
CA PHE A 78 10.20 -18.32 0.12
C PHE A 78 11.38 -17.33 0.17
N ALA A 79 11.98 -17.01 -0.98
CA ALA A 79 12.86 -15.86 -1.12
C ALA A 79 12.05 -14.56 -1.11
N HIS A 80 12.66 -13.46 -0.61
CA HIS A 80 11.98 -12.17 -0.52
C HIS A 80 11.54 -11.66 -1.91
N ASP A 81 12.40 -11.80 -2.91
CA ASP A 81 12.11 -11.42 -4.30
C ASP A 81 10.84 -12.09 -4.83
N ALA A 82 10.55 -13.31 -4.37
CA ALA A 82 9.37 -14.05 -4.82
C ALA A 82 8.05 -13.48 -4.28
N GLY A 83 8.10 -12.67 -3.22
CA GLY A 83 6.95 -11.91 -2.72
C GLY A 83 6.48 -10.80 -3.67
N HIS A 84 7.30 -10.41 -4.65
CA HIS A 84 6.87 -9.64 -5.81
C HIS A 84 6.11 -10.52 -6.81
N LEU A 85 5.00 -11.08 -6.35
CA LEU A 85 4.27 -12.18 -7.01
C LEU A 85 3.95 -11.89 -8.47
N LEU A 86 3.50 -10.67 -8.81
CA LEU A 86 3.18 -10.34 -10.20
C LEU A 86 4.42 -10.38 -11.10
N GLU A 87 5.57 -9.91 -10.61
CA GLU A 87 6.82 -9.97 -11.36
C GLU A 87 7.22 -11.42 -11.64
N MET A 88 7.15 -12.27 -10.61
CA MET A 88 7.49 -13.70 -10.74
C MET A 88 6.54 -14.46 -11.65
N LEU A 89 5.23 -14.26 -11.50
CA LEU A 89 4.21 -14.96 -12.27
C LEU A 89 4.24 -14.59 -13.76
N PHE A 90 4.60 -13.34 -14.07
CA PHE A 90 4.81 -12.88 -15.45
C PHE A 90 6.24 -13.13 -15.97
N GLY A 91 7.07 -13.82 -15.19
CA GLY A 91 8.36 -14.33 -15.63
C GLY A 91 9.50 -13.31 -15.66
N TRP A 92 9.41 -12.23 -14.86
CA TRP A 92 10.53 -11.32 -14.64
C TRP A 92 11.69 -12.06 -13.95
N ARG A 93 12.92 -11.90 -14.46
CA ARG A 93 14.10 -12.67 -13.98
C ARG A 93 15.22 -11.81 -13.41
N ALA A 94 15.08 -10.49 -13.48
CA ALA A 94 16.02 -9.55 -12.88
C ALA A 94 15.52 -9.12 -11.50
N ASN A 95 16.18 -8.14 -10.89
CA ASN A 95 15.71 -7.54 -9.65
C ASN A 95 14.24 -7.05 -9.83
N PRO A 96 13.29 -7.56 -9.05
CA PRO A 96 11.87 -7.20 -9.17
C PRO A 96 11.58 -5.71 -9.01
N HIS A 97 12.45 -4.96 -8.31
CA HIS A 97 12.30 -3.52 -8.10
C HIS A 97 12.38 -2.69 -9.39
N PHE A 98 12.88 -3.28 -10.48
CA PHE A 98 12.91 -2.68 -11.81
C PHE A 98 11.90 -3.33 -12.77
N GLY A 99 11.07 -4.23 -12.26
CA GLY A 99 10.00 -4.86 -13.03
C GLY A 99 8.86 -3.89 -13.33
N PRO A 100 8.05 -4.18 -14.36
CA PRO A 100 6.96 -3.32 -14.81
C PRO A 100 5.92 -3.04 -13.71
N PHE A 101 5.60 -4.02 -12.86
CA PHE A 101 4.61 -3.84 -11.79
C PHE A 101 5.18 -2.96 -10.66
N HIS A 102 6.48 -3.05 -10.36
CA HIS A 102 7.13 -2.12 -9.44
C HIS A 102 7.13 -0.69 -9.93
N ILE A 103 7.49 -0.49 -11.20
CA ILE A 103 7.50 0.83 -11.81
C ILE A 103 6.08 1.42 -11.81
N LEU A 104 5.09 0.60 -12.15
CA LEU A 104 3.68 0.99 -12.10
C LEU A 104 3.25 1.36 -10.68
N SER A 105 3.65 0.55 -9.68
CA SER A 105 3.43 0.87 -8.27
C SER A 105 4.04 2.22 -7.87
N PHE A 106 5.30 2.48 -8.24
CA PHE A 106 5.95 3.76 -7.96
C PHE A 106 5.21 4.94 -8.59
N ALA A 107 4.67 4.78 -9.80
CA ALA A 107 3.85 5.81 -10.42
C ALA A 107 2.56 6.07 -9.61
N PHE A 108 1.87 5.02 -9.15
CA PHE A 108 0.67 5.17 -8.32
C PHE A 108 0.96 5.75 -6.94
N LEU A 109 2.02 5.29 -6.27
CA LEU A 109 2.45 5.80 -4.97
C LEU A 109 2.87 7.27 -5.09
N GLY A 110 3.76 7.60 -6.03
CA GLY A 110 4.22 8.96 -6.26
C GLY A 110 3.09 9.92 -6.65
N GLY A 111 2.24 9.50 -7.59
CA GLY A 111 1.06 10.26 -8.01
C GLY A 111 0.05 10.44 -6.88
N GLY A 112 -0.21 9.39 -6.10
CA GLY A 112 -1.10 9.44 -4.93
C GLY A 112 -0.58 10.38 -3.84
N PHE A 113 0.70 10.28 -3.48
CA PHE A 113 1.31 11.20 -2.50
C PHE A 113 1.33 12.65 -2.99
N TRP A 114 1.61 12.88 -4.27
CA TRP A 114 1.56 14.22 -4.84
C TRP A 114 0.14 14.79 -4.82
N LEU A 115 -0.87 13.99 -5.20
CA LEU A 115 -2.27 14.40 -5.12
C LEU A 115 -2.67 14.72 -3.66
N LEU A 116 -2.25 13.88 -2.70
CA LEU A 116 -2.52 14.12 -1.27
C LEU A 116 -1.90 15.44 -0.79
N ALA A 117 -0.62 15.66 -1.08
CA ALA A 117 0.11 16.85 -0.66
C ALA A 117 -0.48 18.14 -1.29
N SER A 118 -0.78 18.10 -2.59
CA SER A 118 -1.37 19.25 -3.30
C SER A 118 -2.79 19.56 -2.83
N ALA A 119 -3.62 18.54 -2.59
CA ALA A 119 -4.96 18.71 -2.03
C ALA A 119 -4.91 19.26 -0.60
N TRP A 120 -4.00 18.75 0.25
CA TRP A 120 -3.88 19.19 1.63
C TRP A 120 -3.61 20.69 1.74
N ARG A 121 -2.73 21.24 0.90
CA ARG A 121 -2.42 22.69 0.91
C ARG A 121 -3.66 23.54 0.68
N VAL A 122 -4.54 23.14 -0.25
CA VAL A 122 -5.79 23.85 -0.54
C VAL A 122 -6.77 23.70 0.62
N LEU A 123 -6.98 22.48 1.11
CA LEU A 123 -7.93 22.23 2.20
C LEU A 123 -7.52 22.96 3.49
N TYR A 124 -6.22 22.96 3.80
CA TYR A 124 -5.69 23.63 4.98
C TYR A 124 -5.95 25.14 4.93
N ALA A 125 -5.71 25.79 3.79
CA ALA A 125 -5.99 27.21 3.61
C ALA A 125 -7.49 27.52 3.75
N ALA A 126 -8.34 26.74 3.09
CA ALA A 126 -9.80 26.89 3.15
C ALA A 126 -10.35 26.69 4.57
N GLN A 127 -9.82 25.70 5.31
CA GLN A 127 -10.13 25.48 6.73
C GLN A 127 -9.78 26.69 7.60
N ARG A 128 -8.62 27.33 7.37
CA ARG A 128 -8.17 28.50 8.15
C ARG A 128 -9.03 29.73 7.92
N THR A 129 -9.61 29.87 6.73
CA THR A 129 -10.48 31.00 6.37
C THR A 129 -11.97 30.67 6.46
N HIS A 130 -12.33 29.46 6.91
CA HIS A 130 -13.72 28.98 6.97
C HIS A 130 -14.46 29.06 5.62
N THR A 131 -13.76 28.79 4.52
CA THR A 131 -14.32 28.78 3.16
C THR A 131 -14.33 27.37 2.57
N LEU A 132 -15.03 27.20 1.44
CA LEU A 132 -15.01 25.94 0.71
C LEU A 132 -13.75 25.81 -0.15
N ALA A 133 -13.11 24.64 -0.15
CA ALA A 133 -12.02 24.33 -1.06
C ALA A 133 -12.58 24.04 -2.47
N THR A 134 -12.30 24.91 -3.43
CA THR A 134 -12.81 24.81 -4.81
C THR A 134 -11.74 25.00 -5.89
N THR A 135 -10.47 25.16 -5.49
CA THR A 135 -9.34 25.39 -6.39
C THR A 135 -8.33 24.24 -6.37
N GLY A 136 -7.38 24.24 -7.30
CA GLY A 136 -6.40 23.15 -7.42
C GLY A 136 -7.09 21.80 -7.67
N PRO A 137 -6.70 20.71 -6.98
CA PRO A 137 -7.35 19.41 -7.14
C PRO A 137 -8.86 19.42 -6.87
N TYR A 138 -9.33 20.31 -5.98
CA TYR A 138 -10.76 20.43 -5.63
C TYR A 138 -11.61 21.04 -6.74
N ALA A 139 -11.00 21.62 -7.78
CA ALA A 139 -11.73 22.09 -8.97
C ALA A 139 -12.21 20.92 -9.85
N TRP A 140 -11.59 19.74 -9.71
CA TRP A 140 -11.83 18.58 -10.58
C TRP A 140 -12.43 17.39 -9.82
N ILE A 141 -12.02 17.20 -8.56
CA ILE A 141 -12.42 16.07 -7.73
C ILE A 141 -12.97 16.60 -6.41
N ARG A 142 -14.15 16.16 -5.97
CA ARG A 142 -14.75 16.60 -4.69
C ARG A 142 -13.96 16.12 -3.47
N HIS A 143 -13.40 14.92 -3.56
CA HIS A 143 -12.66 14.25 -2.48
C HIS A 143 -11.26 13.80 -2.94
N PRO A 144 -10.36 14.72 -3.31
CA PRO A 144 -9.06 14.37 -3.88
C PRO A 144 -8.17 13.61 -2.90
N GLN A 145 -8.36 13.79 -1.59
CA GLN A 145 -7.65 13.03 -0.56
C GLN A 145 -8.05 11.55 -0.54
N TYR A 146 -9.34 11.25 -0.74
CA TYR A 146 -9.82 9.86 -0.81
C TYR A 146 -9.29 9.18 -2.07
N ALA A 147 -9.33 9.88 -3.21
CA ALA A 147 -8.71 9.41 -4.44
C ALA A 147 -7.21 9.13 -4.23
N ALA A 148 -6.47 10.03 -3.56
CA ALA A 148 -5.07 9.81 -3.25
C ALA A 148 -4.82 8.56 -2.38
N PHE A 149 -5.63 8.34 -1.33
CA PHE A 149 -5.51 7.13 -0.51
C PHE A 149 -5.78 5.85 -1.32
N VAL A 150 -6.79 5.86 -2.18
CA VAL A 150 -7.09 4.72 -3.07
C VAL A 150 -5.92 4.46 -4.03
N LEU A 151 -5.33 5.49 -4.62
CA LEU A 151 -4.15 5.36 -5.50
C LEU A 151 -2.95 4.78 -4.75
N ILE A 152 -2.67 5.24 -3.53
CA ILE A 152 -1.56 4.74 -2.71
C ILE A 152 -1.77 3.25 -2.35
N MET A 153 -2.97 2.89 -1.88
CA MET A 153 -3.30 1.49 -1.57
C MET A 153 -3.20 0.60 -2.83
N PHE A 154 -3.66 1.11 -3.97
CA PHE A 154 -3.56 0.40 -5.24
C PHE A 154 -2.10 0.20 -5.67
N GLY A 155 -1.26 1.24 -5.55
CA GLY A 155 0.18 1.12 -5.81
C GLY A 155 0.82 0.00 -4.99
N PHE A 156 0.52 -0.08 -3.69
CA PHE A 156 1.01 -1.18 -2.85
C PHE A 156 0.54 -2.56 -3.30
N LEU A 157 -0.74 -2.69 -3.69
CA LEU A 157 -1.28 -3.97 -4.18
C LEU A 157 -0.61 -4.44 -5.46
N VAL A 158 -0.31 -3.51 -6.37
CA VAL A 158 0.39 -3.84 -7.62
C VAL A 158 1.80 -4.34 -7.32
N GLN A 159 2.47 -3.77 -6.32
CA GLN A 159 3.84 -4.15 -5.97
C GLN A 159 3.94 -5.47 -5.20
N TRP A 160 3.03 -5.65 -4.24
CA TRP A 160 3.06 -6.72 -3.25
C TRP A 160 1.63 -7.15 -2.91
N PRO A 161 0.94 -7.84 -3.83
CA PRO A 161 -0.43 -8.28 -3.58
C PRO A 161 -0.43 -9.37 -2.52
N THR A 162 -1.29 -9.20 -1.51
CA THR A 162 -1.55 -10.25 -0.50
C THR A 162 -3.01 -10.64 -0.52
N LEU A 163 -3.34 -11.87 -0.12
CA LEU A 163 -4.74 -12.32 -0.08
C LEU A 163 -5.59 -11.40 0.81
N LEU A 164 -5.05 -10.99 1.95
CA LEU A 164 -5.75 -10.12 2.89
C LEU A 164 -5.91 -8.71 2.31
N THR A 165 -4.85 -8.13 1.74
CA THR A 165 -4.91 -6.78 1.16
C THR A 165 -5.81 -6.73 -0.08
N LEU A 166 -5.81 -7.78 -0.92
CA LEU A 166 -6.72 -7.93 -2.06
C LEU A 166 -8.19 -8.00 -1.61
N ALA A 167 -8.49 -8.69 -0.52
CA ALA A 167 -9.84 -8.76 0.03
C ALA A 167 -10.28 -7.42 0.67
N MET A 168 -9.37 -6.75 1.37
CA MET A 168 -9.65 -5.49 2.06
C MET A 168 -9.83 -4.31 1.09
N PHE A 169 -9.06 -4.27 0.00
CA PHE A 169 -9.05 -3.16 -0.95
C PHE A 169 -10.41 -2.76 -1.53
N PRO A 170 -11.26 -3.67 -2.05
CA PRO A 170 -12.57 -3.29 -2.58
C PRO A 170 -13.49 -2.72 -1.49
N VAL A 171 -13.43 -3.27 -0.27
CA VAL A 171 -14.20 -2.77 0.88
C VAL A 171 -13.74 -1.35 1.25
N LEU A 172 -12.43 -1.14 1.34
CA LEU A 172 -11.85 0.18 1.62
C LEU A 172 -12.20 1.18 0.52
N THR A 173 -12.08 0.80 -0.74
CA THR A 173 -12.44 1.66 -1.87
C THR A 173 -13.92 2.06 -1.81
N TYR A 174 -14.83 1.12 -1.54
CA TYR A 174 -16.25 1.42 -1.35
C TYR A 174 -16.51 2.35 -0.16
N MET A 175 -15.73 2.26 0.92
CA MET A 175 -15.85 3.17 2.07
C MET A 175 -15.40 4.61 1.75
N TYR A 176 -14.56 4.80 0.73
CA TYR A 176 -13.96 6.08 0.34
C TYR A 176 -14.62 6.76 -0.88
N VAL A 177 -15.58 6.10 -1.54
CA VAL A 177 -16.36 6.64 -2.66
C VAL A 177 -17.78 6.97 -2.19
#